data_AF-A0A3D5H6Y0-F1
#
_entry.id   AF-A0A3D5H6Y0-F1
#
_cell.length_a   1.000
_cell.length_b   1.000
_cell.length_c   1.000
_cell.angle_alpha   90.00
_cell.angle_beta   90.00
_cell.angle_gamma   90.00
#
_symmetry.space_group_name_H-M   'P 1'
#
loop_
_entity.id
_entity.type
_entity.pdbx_description
1 polymer ?
#
loop_
_entity_poly.entity_id
_entity_poly.type
_entity_poly.pdbx_seq_one_letter_code
_entity_poly.pdbx_strand_id
1 'polypeptide(L)'
;VDVIPHIGYLHRCYEKHCEHMTNYQQVVPYCSRMDYVAALSNELGYAIACEKLLKIKVPERVEYIRVIMAELQRIANHLIAIGTYGLDMGAFTPFLYCFRDRERILDIFEQTCGARLLYNYVWIGGLSHDVPPDFQQKTKDFCKYFRPTIKELNDHLSYNKIFIKRTADVGVLPAEVAINYGASGPMLRGSGVKWDLRKNDPYSIYDR
;
A
#
# COMPACT_ATOMS: atom_id res chain seq x y z
N VAL A 1 -32.79 -4.31 -7.22
CA VAL A 1 -32.33 -2.98 -7.69
C VAL A 1 -30.95 -3.21 -8.26
N ASP A 2 -30.79 -3.09 -9.56
CA ASP A 2 -29.49 -3.31 -10.21
C ASP A 2 -28.61 -2.08 -10.01
N VAL A 3 -27.34 -2.31 -9.67
CA VAL A 3 -26.35 -1.25 -9.46
C VAL A 3 -25.39 -1.27 -10.64
N ILE A 4 -25.35 -0.17 -11.40
CA ILE A 4 -24.46 -0.01 -12.56
C ILE A 4 -23.43 1.06 -12.22
N PRO A 5 -22.16 0.69 -11.92
CA PRO A 5 -21.11 1.66 -11.65
C PRO A 5 -20.60 2.26 -12.98
N HIS A 6 -20.84 3.56 -13.18
CA HIS A 6 -20.21 4.31 -14.26
C HIS A 6 -18.80 4.75 -13.82
N ILE A 7 -17.77 4.16 -14.43
CA ILE A 7 -16.36 4.43 -14.15
C ILE A 7 -15.72 5.22 -15.31
N GLY A 8 -14.56 5.83 -15.05
CA GLY A 8 -13.77 6.52 -16.09
C GLY A 8 -13.64 8.04 -15.94
N TYR A 9 -14.28 8.66 -14.95
CA TYR A 9 -14.15 10.11 -14.69
C TYR A 9 -12.71 10.56 -14.38
N LEU A 10 -11.86 9.65 -13.91
CA LEU A 10 -10.43 9.90 -13.66
C LEU A 10 -9.53 9.20 -14.69
N HIS A 11 -10.08 8.66 -15.77
CA HIS A 11 -9.29 8.02 -16.82
C HIS A 11 -8.47 9.08 -17.56
N ARG A 12 -7.14 8.96 -17.50
CA ARG A 12 -6.19 9.93 -18.09
C ARG A 12 -5.31 9.31 -19.18
N CYS A 13 -5.72 8.18 -19.76
CA CYS A 13 -4.96 7.46 -20.79
C CYS A 13 -3.48 7.24 -20.41
N TYR A 14 -3.23 6.85 -19.15
CA TYR A 14 -1.86 6.72 -18.62
C TYR A 14 -0.97 5.82 -19.46
N GLU A 15 -1.51 4.68 -19.89
CA GLU A 15 -0.81 3.71 -20.73
C GLU A 15 -0.35 4.34 -22.05
N LYS A 16 -1.20 5.15 -22.69
CA LYS A 16 -0.86 5.83 -23.94
C LYS A 16 0.26 6.86 -23.76
N HIS A 17 0.30 7.55 -22.62
CA HIS A 17 1.41 8.45 -22.31
C HIS A 17 2.71 7.67 -22.07
N CYS A 18 2.64 6.51 -21.42
CA CYS A 18 3.81 5.67 -21.18
C CYS A 18 4.44 5.14 -22.49
N GLU A 19 3.63 4.84 -23.52
CA GLU A 19 4.13 4.44 -24.84
C GLU A 19 4.98 5.51 -25.54
N HIS A 20 4.70 6.79 -25.29
CA HIS A 20 5.44 7.90 -25.90
C HIS A 20 6.71 8.28 -25.13
N MET A 21 6.95 7.70 -23.95
CA MET A 21 8.14 8.00 -23.16
C MET A 21 9.35 7.29 -23.75
N THR A 22 10.43 8.03 -23.99
CA THR A 22 11.66 7.49 -24.60
C THR A 22 12.42 6.58 -23.64
N ASN A 23 12.29 6.78 -22.33
CA ASN A 23 13.01 6.01 -21.30
C ASN A 23 12.02 5.39 -20.30
N TYR A 24 12.22 4.09 -20.00
CA TYR A 24 11.45 3.35 -18.98
C TYR A 24 11.49 3.99 -17.59
N GLN A 25 12.54 4.76 -17.25
CA GLN A 25 12.62 5.49 -15.99
C GLN A 25 11.64 6.66 -15.90
N GLN A 26 11.28 7.29 -17.04
CA GLN A 26 10.30 8.37 -17.07
C GLN A 26 8.87 7.89 -16.77
N VAL A 27 8.65 6.57 -16.84
CA VAL A 27 7.36 5.92 -16.51
C VAL A 27 7.17 5.76 -15.00
N VAL A 28 8.25 5.69 -14.21
CA VAL A 28 8.18 5.47 -12.74
C VAL A 28 7.23 6.46 -12.03
N PRO A 29 7.29 7.78 -12.29
CA PRO A 29 6.38 8.75 -11.66
C PRO A 29 4.91 8.56 -12.04
N TYR A 30 4.61 7.93 -13.17
CA TYR A 30 3.24 7.59 -13.56
C TYR A 30 2.73 6.40 -12.76
N CYS A 31 3.57 5.40 -12.49
CA CYS A 31 3.22 4.26 -11.63
C CYS A 31 2.87 4.71 -10.21
N SER A 32 3.62 5.66 -9.65
CA SER A 32 3.35 6.26 -8.33
C SER A 32 1.97 6.92 -8.23
N ARG A 33 1.40 7.36 -9.37
CA ARG A 33 0.14 8.09 -9.46
C ARG A 33 -1.08 7.19 -9.70
N MET A 34 -0.87 5.92 -10.04
CA MET A 34 -1.98 4.98 -10.28
C MET A 34 -2.77 4.71 -9.00
N ASP A 35 -2.06 4.34 -7.93
CA ASP A 35 -2.55 4.34 -6.55
C ASP A 35 -1.76 5.39 -5.77
N TYR A 36 -2.37 6.56 -5.58
CA TYR A 36 -1.78 7.69 -4.87
C TYR A 36 -1.64 7.45 -3.36
N VAL A 37 -2.25 6.39 -2.82
CA VAL A 37 -2.13 5.99 -1.42
C VAL A 37 -1.04 4.94 -1.23
N ALA A 38 -0.70 4.15 -2.26
CA ALA A 38 0.34 3.11 -2.23
C ALA A 38 1.46 3.31 -3.27
N ALA A 39 1.89 4.56 -3.48
CA ALA A 39 2.86 4.94 -4.51
C ALA A 39 4.13 4.06 -4.54
N LEU A 40 4.79 3.83 -3.40
CA LEU A 40 6.01 3.01 -3.32
C LEU A 40 5.79 1.54 -3.74
N SER A 41 4.62 0.98 -3.44
CA SER A 41 4.30 -0.41 -3.79
C SER A 41 4.11 -0.56 -5.31
N ASN A 42 3.52 0.44 -5.96
CA ASN A 42 3.39 0.46 -7.42
C ASN A 42 4.73 0.65 -8.12
N GLU A 43 5.56 1.58 -7.63
CA GLU A 43 6.92 1.78 -8.15
C GLU A 43 7.72 0.48 -8.04
N LEU A 44 7.62 -0.22 -6.90
CA LEU A 44 8.28 -1.50 -6.69
C LEU A 44 7.79 -2.58 -7.66
N GLY A 45 6.48 -2.70 -7.89
CA GLY A 45 5.92 -3.64 -8.85
C GLY A 45 6.45 -3.42 -10.27
N TYR A 46 6.51 -2.15 -10.70
CA TYR A 46 7.05 -1.78 -12.01
C TYR A 46 8.57 -2.02 -12.11
N ALA A 47 9.33 -1.63 -11.09
CA ALA A 47 10.77 -1.81 -11.06
C ALA A 47 11.17 -3.30 -11.13
N ILE A 48 10.50 -4.16 -10.35
CA ILE A 48 10.74 -5.62 -10.39
C ILE A 48 10.41 -6.19 -11.77
N ALA A 49 9.33 -5.74 -12.41
CA ALA A 49 8.97 -6.19 -13.76
C ALA A 49 10.07 -5.84 -14.77
N CYS A 50 10.55 -4.59 -14.77
CA CYS A 50 11.66 -4.15 -15.63
C CYS A 50 12.97 -4.88 -15.31
N GLU A 51 13.31 -5.08 -14.04
CA GLU A 51 14.51 -5.78 -13.60
C GLU A 51 14.51 -7.25 -14.03
N LYS A 52 13.36 -7.92 -13.96
CA LYS A 52 13.18 -9.29 -14.47
C LYS A 52 13.37 -9.37 -15.98
N LEU A 53 12.84 -8.40 -16.75
CA LEU A 53 13.02 -8.32 -18.20
C LEU A 53 14.49 -8.10 -18.59
N LEU A 54 15.19 -7.23 -17.85
CA LEU A 54 16.60 -6.90 -18.08
C LEU A 54 17.58 -7.90 -17.44
N LYS A 55 17.09 -8.87 -16.66
CA LYS A 55 17.88 -9.85 -15.90
C LYS A 55 18.92 -9.22 -14.97
N ILE A 56 18.61 -8.04 -14.42
CA ILE A 56 19.49 -7.32 -13.49
C ILE A 56 19.27 -7.85 -12.07
N LYS A 57 20.35 -8.11 -11.35
CA LYS A 57 20.31 -8.43 -9.91
C LYS A 57 20.66 -7.19 -9.11
N VAL A 58 19.80 -6.86 -8.15
CA VAL A 58 19.96 -5.71 -7.27
C VAL A 58 20.71 -6.15 -5.99
N PRO A 59 21.53 -5.29 -5.37
CA PRO A 59 22.20 -5.63 -4.12
C PRO A 59 21.22 -5.92 -2.98
N GLU A 60 21.57 -6.87 -2.09
CA GLU A 60 20.70 -7.33 -1.01
C GLU A 60 20.28 -6.19 -0.05
N ARG A 61 21.19 -5.25 0.25
CA ARG A 61 20.86 -4.05 1.06
C ARG A 61 19.68 -3.27 0.50
N VAL A 62 19.64 -3.12 -0.83
CA VAL A 62 18.57 -2.36 -1.50
C VAL A 62 17.24 -3.11 -1.41
N GLU A 63 17.26 -4.43 -1.50
CA GLU A 63 16.06 -5.25 -1.32
C GLU A 63 15.46 -5.10 0.08
N TYR A 64 16.28 -5.11 1.14
CA TYR A 64 15.83 -4.83 2.50
C TYR A 64 15.18 -3.46 2.63
N ILE A 65 15.81 -2.42 2.07
CA ILE A 65 15.24 -1.06 2.11
C ILE A 65 13.91 -1.01 1.37
N ARG A 66 13.81 -1.61 0.17
CA ARG A 66 12.56 -1.68 -0.61
C ARG A 66 11.44 -2.36 0.16
N VAL A 67 11.71 -3.48 0.83
CA VAL A 67 10.72 -4.21 1.62
C VAL A 67 10.28 -3.41 2.86
N ILE A 68 11.22 -2.81 3.59
CA ILE A 68 10.88 -1.95 4.75
C ILE A 68 9.98 -0.79 4.31
N MET A 69 10.35 -0.10 3.23
CA MET A 69 9.59 1.01 2.67
C MET A 69 8.20 0.58 2.17
N ALA A 70 8.10 -0.58 1.51
CA ALA A 70 6.84 -1.14 1.05
C ALA A 70 5.91 -1.52 2.21
N GLU A 71 6.44 -2.09 3.30
CA GLU A 71 5.63 -2.44 4.47
C GLU A 71 5.20 -1.20 5.28
N LEU A 72 6.03 -0.16 5.38
CA LEU A 72 5.60 1.14 5.91
C LEU A 72 4.47 1.74 5.06
N GLN A 73 4.59 1.67 3.73
CA GLN A 73 3.53 2.12 2.82
C GLN A 73 2.25 1.30 3.00
N ARG A 74 2.37 -0.01 3.22
CA ARG A 74 1.22 -0.89 3.49
C ARG A 74 0.48 -0.46 4.76
N ILE A 75 1.21 -0.14 5.83
CA ILE A 75 0.60 0.40 7.06
C ILE A 75 -0.13 1.71 6.75
N ALA A 76 0.53 2.64 6.05
CA ALA A 76 -0.08 3.93 5.66
C ALA A 76 -1.35 3.76 4.81
N ASN A 77 -1.37 2.78 3.89
CA ASN A 77 -2.53 2.48 3.06
C ASN A 77 -3.69 1.90 3.89
N HIS A 78 -3.41 0.93 4.77
CA HIS A 78 -4.43 0.37 5.65
C HIS A 78 -5.01 1.39 6.64
N LEU A 79 -4.19 2.34 7.13
CA LEU A 79 -4.68 3.43 7.97
C LEU A 79 -5.68 4.33 7.25
N ILE A 80 -5.42 4.68 5.98
CA ILE A 80 -6.38 5.41 5.14
C ILE A 80 -7.63 4.58 4.95
N ALA A 81 -7.50 3.31 4.54
CA ALA A 81 -8.64 2.45 4.27
C ALA A 81 -9.57 2.30 5.49
N ILE A 82 -9.01 2.05 6.68
CA ILE A 82 -9.80 1.94 7.92
C ILE A 82 -10.37 3.31 8.32
N GLY A 83 -9.57 4.37 8.21
CA GLY A 83 -9.98 5.72 8.57
C GLY A 83 -11.16 6.22 7.72
N THR A 84 -11.07 6.10 6.39
CA THR A 84 -12.14 6.53 5.47
C THR A 84 -13.36 5.63 5.59
N TYR A 85 -13.17 4.32 5.78
CA TYR A 85 -14.29 3.41 6.00
C TYR A 85 -15.05 3.74 7.30
N GLY A 86 -14.33 4.09 8.38
CA GLY A 86 -14.92 4.60 9.61
C GLY A 86 -15.68 5.91 9.39
N LEU A 87 -15.11 6.84 8.64
CA LEU A 87 -15.71 8.13 8.31
C LEU A 87 -17.03 7.97 7.54
N ASP A 88 -17.06 7.11 6.52
CA ASP A 88 -18.26 6.85 5.71
C ASP A 88 -19.40 6.22 6.54
N MET A 89 -19.06 5.54 7.65
CA MET A 89 -20.02 5.02 8.62
C MET A 89 -20.40 6.03 9.72
N GLY A 90 -19.80 7.21 9.75
CA GLY A 90 -20.06 8.29 10.71
C GLY A 90 -19.11 8.32 11.92
N ALA A 91 -18.06 7.50 11.96
CA ALA A 91 -17.06 7.51 13.02
C ALA A 91 -15.92 8.49 12.68
N PHE A 92 -16.02 9.73 13.17
CA PHE A 92 -15.06 10.80 12.86
C PHE A 92 -13.75 10.70 13.67
N THR A 93 -13.80 10.31 14.95
CA THR A 93 -12.61 10.29 15.82
C THR A 93 -11.52 9.32 15.35
N PRO A 94 -11.83 8.06 14.96
CA PRO A 94 -10.81 7.12 14.48
C PRO A 94 -10.08 7.61 13.22
N PHE A 95 -10.76 8.37 12.36
CA PHE A 95 -10.15 8.97 11.18
C PHE A 95 -8.99 9.91 11.54
N LEU A 96 -9.17 10.78 12.54
CA LEU A 96 -8.13 11.69 13.00
C LEU A 96 -6.93 10.95 13.60
N TYR A 97 -7.17 9.85 14.32
CA TYR A 97 -6.08 9.04 14.90
C TYR A 97 -5.28 8.34 13.81
N CYS A 98 -5.95 7.75 12.82
CA CYS A 98 -5.29 7.16 11.65
C CYS A 98 -4.44 8.19 10.89
N PHE A 99 -4.93 9.42 10.72
CA PHE A 99 -4.18 10.49 10.05
C PHE A 99 -2.96 10.93 10.85
N ARG A 100 -3.09 11.09 12.18
CA ARG A 100 -1.96 11.39 13.07
C ARG A 100 -0.84 10.34 12.94
N ASP A 101 -1.21 9.06 12.94
CA ASP A 101 -0.22 7.97 12.87
C ASP A 101 0.37 7.84 11.45
N ARG A 102 -0.43 8.09 10.42
CA ARG A 102 0.02 8.17 9.04
C ARG A 102 1.02 9.30 8.82
N GLU A 103 0.80 10.46 9.43
CA GLU A 103 1.71 11.61 9.29
C GLU A 103 3.14 11.28 9.73
N ARG A 104 3.28 10.48 10.80
CA ARG A 104 4.60 10.01 11.27
C ARG A 104 5.32 9.13 10.24
N ILE A 105 4.58 8.34 9.47
CA ILE A 105 5.14 7.55 8.37
C ILE A 105 5.55 8.50 7.23
N LEU A 106 4.72 9.50 6.92
CA LEU A 106 5.04 10.49 5.90
C LEU A 106 6.29 11.31 6.23
N ASP A 107 6.51 11.65 7.50
CA ASP A 107 7.74 12.34 7.93
C ASP A 107 8.99 11.49 7.71
N ILE A 108 8.88 10.16 7.87
CA ILE A 108 9.97 9.23 7.54
C ILE A 108 10.20 9.24 6.02
N PHE A 109 9.14 9.20 5.22
CA PHE A 109 9.25 9.24 3.76
C PHE A 109 9.77 10.57 3.21
N GLU A 110 9.40 11.68 3.83
CA GLU A 110 9.88 13.00 3.46
C GLU A 110 11.39 13.11 3.69
N GLN A 111 11.90 12.57 4.79
CA GLN A 111 13.33 12.57 5.06
C GLN A 111 14.12 11.66 4.11
N THR A 112 13.52 10.58 3.60
CA THR A 112 14.18 9.67 2.65
C THR A 112 14.09 10.14 1.21
N CYS A 113 12.94 10.68 0.79
CA CYS A 113 12.59 10.91 -0.61
C CYS A 113 12.45 12.40 -0.95
N GLY A 114 12.34 13.28 0.05
CA GLY A 114 12.05 14.71 -0.13
C GLY A 114 10.60 15.03 -0.51
N ALA A 115 9.71 14.03 -0.51
CA ALA A 115 8.31 14.19 -0.91
C ALA A 115 7.38 13.41 0.03
N ARG A 116 6.12 13.84 0.12
CA ARG A 116 5.12 13.30 1.08
C ARG A 116 4.05 12.41 0.45
N LEU A 117 3.95 12.35 -0.87
CA LEU A 117 2.90 11.58 -1.57
C LEU A 117 3.44 10.84 -2.79
N LEU A 118 4.16 11.56 -3.67
CA LEU A 118 4.78 10.99 -4.87
C LEU A 118 6.28 10.93 -4.64
N TYR A 119 6.78 9.74 -4.28
CA TYR A 119 8.13 9.59 -3.76
C TYR A 119 9.19 9.41 -4.85
N ASN A 120 8.86 8.75 -5.98
CA ASN A 120 9.79 8.44 -7.07
C ASN A 120 11.13 7.89 -6.55
N TYR A 121 11.04 6.99 -5.57
CA TYR A 121 12.19 6.55 -4.79
C TYR A 121 12.74 5.22 -5.30
N VAL A 122 11.85 4.32 -5.74
CA VAL A 122 12.24 3.03 -6.29
C VAL A 122 12.48 3.18 -7.78
N TRP A 123 13.73 3.08 -8.20
CA TRP A 123 14.14 3.13 -9.60
C TRP A 123 14.46 1.74 -10.14
N ILE A 124 14.39 1.60 -11.46
CA ILE A 124 14.82 0.39 -12.15
C ILE A 124 16.32 0.22 -11.90
N GLY A 125 16.71 -0.90 -11.27
CA GLY A 125 18.10 -1.21 -10.91
C GLY A 125 18.51 -0.80 -9.50
N GLY A 126 17.64 -0.16 -8.71
CA GLY A 126 17.94 0.14 -7.31
C GLY A 126 17.04 1.18 -6.63
N LEU A 127 17.65 2.15 -5.98
CA LEU A 127 16.99 3.26 -5.28
C LEU A 127 17.56 4.58 -5.80
N SER A 128 16.78 5.65 -5.72
CA SER A 128 17.24 6.98 -6.09
C SER A 128 18.35 7.49 -5.16
N HIS A 129 18.16 7.37 -3.84
CA HIS A 129 19.11 7.79 -2.80
C HIS A 129 19.19 6.75 -1.68
N ASP A 130 20.31 6.67 -0.97
CA ASP A 130 20.41 5.83 0.24
C ASP A 130 19.59 6.43 1.38
N VAL A 131 19.23 5.60 2.35
CA VAL A 131 18.48 6.03 3.53
C VAL A 131 19.33 6.94 4.43
N PRO A 132 18.74 7.96 5.09
CA PRO A 132 19.47 8.77 6.04
C PRO A 132 19.93 7.92 7.24
N PRO A 133 21.02 8.29 7.93
CA PRO A 133 21.58 7.50 9.04
C PRO A 133 20.57 7.27 10.17
N ASP A 134 19.65 8.22 10.40
CA ASP A 134 18.63 8.13 11.46
C ASP A 134 17.42 7.26 11.10
N PHE A 135 17.32 6.78 9.85
CA PHE A 135 16.14 6.07 9.34
C PHE A 135 15.80 4.86 10.22
N GLN A 136 16.79 4.03 10.55
CA GLN A 136 16.57 2.81 11.32
C GLN A 136 16.03 3.11 12.73
N GLN A 137 16.53 4.16 13.37
CA GLN A 137 16.10 4.56 14.70
C GLN A 137 14.65 5.07 14.65
N LYS A 138 14.34 5.95 13.70
CA LYS A 138 12.98 6.49 13.51
C LYS A 138 11.96 5.42 13.18
N THR A 139 12.29 4.47 12.30
CA THR A 139 11.41 3.34 11.99
C THR A 139 11.15 2.46 13.23
N LYS A 140 12.19 2.16 14.03
CA LYS A 140 12.04 1.39 15.27
C LYS A 140 11.16 2.12 16.29
N ASP A 141 11.34 3.42 16.45
CA ASP A 141 10.57 4.22 17.38
C ASP A 141 9.11 4.38 16.93
N PHE A 142 8.87 4.50 15.62
CA PHE A 142 7.53 4.40 15.05
C PHE A 142 6.88 3.05 15.38
N CYS A 143 7.57 1.93 15.17
CA CYS A 143 7.02 0.60 15.48
C CYS A 143 6.67 0.45 16.97
N LYS A 144 7.49 0.98 17.89
CA LYS A 144 7.20 0.96 19.33
C LYS A 144 5.97 1.77 19.66
N TYR A 145 5.83 2.95 19.06
CA TYR A 145 4.67 3.81 19.25
C TYR A 145 3.39 3.23 18.63
N PHE A 146 3.46 2.65 17.44
CA PHE A 146 2.28 2.22 16.68
C PHE A 146 1.63 0.97 17.27
N ARG A 147 2.40 0.04 17.83
CA ARG A 147 1.89 -1.21 18.44
C ARG A 147 0.75 -1.00 19.45
N PRO A 148 0.88 -0.15 20.49
CA PRO A 148 -0.21 0.11 21.42
C PRO A 148 -1.38 0.86 20.75
N THR A 149 -1.11 1.75 19.79
CA THR A 149 -2.16 2.53 19.10
C THR A 149 -3.10 1.64 18.27
N ILE A 150 -2.61 0.51 17.74
CA ILE A 150 -3.47 -0.47 17.08
C ILE A 150 -4.56 -1.00 18.03
N LYS A 151 -4.20 -1.22 19.31
CA LYS A 151 -5.15 -1.69 20.31
C LYS A 151 -6.22 -0.62 20.58
N GLU A 152 -5.79 0.61 20.79
CA GLU A 152 -6.68 1.77 20.96
C GLU A 152 -7.65 1.92 19.76
N LEU A 153 -7.14 1.80 18.54
CA LEU A 153 -7.96 1.86 17.32
C LEU A 153 -9.01 0.75 17.27
N ASN A 154 -8.63 -0.49 17.61
CA ASN A 154 -9.55 -1.62 17.65
C ASN A 154 -10.62 -1.49 18.74
N ASP A 155 -10.24 -0.97 19.91
CA ASP A 155 -11.16 -0.73 21.02
C ASP A 155 -12.23 0.32 20.66
N HIS A 156 -11.87 1.34 19.87
CA HIS A 156 -12.82 2.36 19.42
C HIS A 156 -13.67 1.96 18.21
N LEU A 157 -13.13 1.15 17.30
CA LEU A 157 -13.75 0.84 16.01
C LEU A 157 -14.20 -0.63 15.92
N SER A 158 -13.24 -1.56 15.91
CA SER A 158 -13.47 -2.98 15.63
C SER A 158 -14.40 -3.68 16.63
N TYR A 159 -14.29 -3.35 17.92
CA TYR A 159 -15.13 -3.96 18.98
C TYR A 159 -16.41 -3.18 19.26
N ASN A 160 -16.64 -2.07 18.56
CA ASN A 160 -17.84 -1.28 18.74
C ASN A 160 -19.05 -2.04 18.17
N LYS A 161 -20.08 -2.24 19.01
CA LYS A 161 -21.34 -2.91 18.62
C LYS A 161 -22.01 -2.26 17.41
N ILE A 162 -21.93 -0.94 17.27
CA ILE A 162 -22.52 -0.21 16.14
C ILE A 162 -21.78 -0.58 14.85
N PHE A 163 -20.44 -0.60 14.91
CA PHE A 163 -19.60 -0.97 13.78
C PHE A 163 -19.85 -2.41 13.35
N ILE A 164 -19.87 -3.36 14.30
CA ILE A 164 -20.17 -4.77 14.01
C ILE A 164 -21.55 -4.90 13.37
N LYS A 165 -22.60 -4.26 13.93
CA LYS A 165 -23.95 -4.32 13.37
C LYS A 165 -24.06 -3.78 11.93
N ARG A 166 -23.17 -2.85 11.54
CA ARG A 166 -23.17 -2.21 10.21
C ARG A 166 -22.33 -2.96 9.18
N THR A 167 -21.43 -3.84 9.62
CA THR A 167 -20.43 -4.49 8.77
C THR A 167 -20.59 -6.00 8.71
N ALA A 168 -21.09 -6.62 9.79
CA ALA A 168 -21.38 -8.04 9.85
C ALA A 168 -22.47 -8.41 8.84
N ASP A 169 -22.26 -9.53 8.14
CA ASP A 169 -23.15 -10.08 7.10
C ASP A 169 -23.46 -9.16 5.91
N VAL A 170 -22.65 -8.11 5.70
CA VAL A 170 -22.77 -7.21 4.54
C VAL A 170 -21.71 -7.56 3.49
N GLY A 171 -22.12 -7.74 2.24
CA GLY A 171 -21.19 -7.98 1.12
C GLY A 171 -20.49 -9.33 1.19
N VAL A 172 -21.18 -10.37 1.68
CA VAL A 172 -20.65 -11.73 1.78
C VAL A 172 -20.25 -12.22 0.38
N LEU A 173 -18.96 -12.48 0.21
CA LEU A 173 -18.38 -12.97 -1.04
C LEU A 173 -17.95 -14.44 -0.85
N PRO A 174 -18.63 -15.41 -1.47
CA PRO A 174 -18.21 -16.81 -1.43
C PRO A 174 -16.85 -17.01 -2.12
N ALA A 175 -16.05 -17.96 -1.65
CA ALA A 175 -14.71 -18.24 -2.16
C ALA A 175 -14.69 -18.51 -3.68
N GLU A 176 -15.61 -19.33 -4.20
CA GLU A 176 -15.70 -19.65 -5.63
C GLU A 176 -16.01 -18.41 -6.48
N VAL A 177 -16.91 -17.56 -5.98
CA VAL A 177 -17.26 -16.29 -6.65
C VAL A 177 -16.08 -15.33 -6.63
N ALA A 178 -15.38 -15.21 -5.49
CA ALA A 178 -14.18 -14.39 -5.38
C ALA A 178 -13.12 -14.76 -6.44
N ILE A 179 -12.89 -16.06 -6.64
CA ILE A 179 -11.93 -16.56 -7.63
C ILE A 179 -12.43 -16.28 -9.05
N ASN A 180 -13.67 -16.61 -9.35
CA ASN A 180 -14.24 -16.42 -10.70
C ASN A 180 -14.29 -14.94 -11.13
N TYR A 181 -14.50 -14.03 -10.18
CA TYR A 181 -14.49 -12.59 -10.42
C TYR A 181 -13.07 -11.97 -10.38
N GLY A 182 -12.02 -12.76 -10.13
CA GLY A 182 -10.64 -12.27 -10.07
C GLY A 182 -10.34 -11.38 -8.86
N ALA A 183 -11.08 -11.52 -7.77
CA ALA A 183 -10.82 -10.77 -6.54
C ALA A 183 -9.46 -11.17 -5.94
N SER A 184 -8.74 -10.19 -5.39
CA SER A 184 -7.39 -10.40 -4.83
C SER A 184 -7.21 -9.70 -3.47
N GLY A 185 -6.07 -9.99 -2.81
CA GLY A 185 -5.69 -9.32 -1.57
C GLY A 185 -6.66 -9.56 -0.41
N PRO A 186 -7.07 -8.52 0.34
CA PRO A 186 -7.97 -8.66 1.49
C PRO A 186 -9.33 -9.29 1.16
N MET A 187 -9.89 -9.03 -0.02
CA MET A 187 -11.20 -9.58 -0.42
C MET A 187 -11.17 -11.10 -0.55
N LEU A 188 -10.12 -11.63 -1.19
CA LEU A 188 -9.93 -13.06 -1.37
C LEU A 188 -9.66 -13.76 -0.03
N ARG A 189 -8.83 -13.15 0.83
CA ARG A 189 -8.54 -13.69 2.17
C ARG A 189 -9.74 -13.63 3.11
N GLY A 190 -10.55 -12.57 3.04
CA GLY A 190 -11.78 -12.45 3.80
C GLY A 190 -12.82 -13.52 3.43
N SER A 191 -12.78 -14.00 2.18
CA SER A 191 -13.64 -15.07 1.67
C SER A 191 -13.15 -16.49 2.07
N GLY A 192 -12.07 -16.61 2.84
CA GLY A 192 -11.53 -17.88 3.34
C GLY A 192 -10.40 -18.51 2.51
N VAL A 193 -10.02 -17.90 1.39
CA VAL A 193 -8.93 -18.41 0.54
C VAL A 193 -7.58 -17.92 1.04
N LYS A 194 -6.71 -18.85 1.45
CA LYS A 194 -5.37 -18.55 1.99
C LYS A 194 -4.37 -18.29 0.86
N TRP A 195 -4.45 -17.10 0.26
CA TRP A 195 -3.53 -16.66 -0.81
C TRP A 195 -2.90 -15.30 -0.49
N ASP A 196 -1.58 -15.24 -0.51
CA ASP A 196 -0.78 -14.01 -0.41
C ASP A 196 0.47 -14.17 -1.26
N LEU A 197 0.65 -13.29 -2.25
CA LEU A 197 1.80 -13.31 -3.16
C LEU A 197 3.13 -13.32 -2.39
N ARG A 198 3.24 -12.61 -1.27
CA ARG A 198 4.49 -12.56 -0.49
C ARG A 198 4.90 -13.90 0.11
N LYS A 199 3.95 -14.83 0.28
CA LYS A 199 4.21 -16.17 0.83
C LYS A 199 4.15 -17.26 -0.23
N ASN A 200 3.21 -17.16 -1.16
CA ASN A 200 2.95 -18.18 -2.17
C ASN A 200 3.85 -18.05 -3.39
N ASP A 201 4.24 -16.82 -3.75
CA ASP A 201 5.17 -16.52 -4.85
C ASP A 201 6.09 -15.36 -4.43
N PRO A 202 6.99 -15.62 -3.45
CA PRO A 202 7.78 -14.57 -2.83
C PRO A 202 8.65 -13.85 -3.86
N TYR A 203 8.65 -12.53 -3.77
CA TYR A 203 9.50 -11.66 -4.57
C TYR A 203 10.49 -10.93 -3.66
N SER A 204 11.61 -10.47 -4.22
CA SER A 204 12.68 -9.85 -3.45
C SER A 204 13.10 -10.76 -2.28
N ILE A 205 13.00 -10.28 -1.03
CA ILE A 205 13.44 -11.01 0.18
C ILE A 205 12.29 -11.40 1.13
N TYR A 206 11.04 -11.46 0.65
CA TYR A 206 9.88 -11.81 1.49
C TYR A 206 9.90 -13.28 1.99
N ASP A 207 10.81 -14.10 1.48
CA ASP A 207 11.04 -15.49 1.88
C ASP A 207 11.81 -15.64 3.21
N ARG A 208 12.38 -14.55 3.74
CA ARG A 208 13.22 -14.51 4.95
C ARG A 208 12.57 -13.70 6.07
#